data_AF-A0A7Z0TFA0-F1
#
_entry.id   AF-A0A7Z0TFA0-F1
#
_cell.length_a   1.000
_cell.length_b   1.000
_cell.length_c   1.000
_cell.angle_alpha   90.00
_cell.angle_beta   90.00
_cell.angle_gamma   90.00
#
_symmetry.space_group_name_H-M   'P 1'
#
loop_
_entity.id
_entity.type
_entity.pdbx_description
1 polymer ?
#
loop_
_entity_poly.entity_id
_entity_poly.type
_entity_poly.pdbx_seq_one_letter_code
_entity_poly.pdbx_strand_id
1 'polypeptide(L)' 'MRMVVTGATGSLGTRVIEDLLERVPADRVLAVVPSGRAGAALAARGVR' A
#
# COMPACT_ATOMS: atom_id res chain seq x y z
N MET A 1 -5.08 1.88 -14.71
CA MET A 1 -5.11 3.00 -13.75
C MET A 1 -4.36 2.57 -12.50
N ARG A 2 -3.61 3.47 -11.85
CA ARG A 2 -2.81 3.20 -10.64
C ARG A 2 -3.27 4.08 -9.48
N MET A 3 -3.34 3.51 -8.28
CA MET A 3 -3.66 4.18 -7.02
C MET A 3 -2.36 4.45 -6.27
N VAL A 4 -2.16 5.69 -5.82
CA VAL A 4 -1.00 6.06 -5.01
C VAL A 4 -1.49 6.40 -3.61
N VAL A 5 -0.95 5.73 -2.59
CA VAL A 5 -1.28 5.95 -1.19
C VAL A 5 -0.06 6.50 -0.46
N THR A 6 -0.16 7.73 0.02
CA THR A 6 0.84 8.35 0.90
C THR A 6 0.46 8.11 2.37
N GLY A 7 1.44 8.18 3.28
CA GLY A 7 1.19 7.82 4.68
C GLY A 7 0.75 6.35 4.83
N ALA A 8 1.20 5.49 3.91
CA ALA A 8 0.72 4.11 3.74
C ALA A 8 0.93 3.20 4.97
N THR A 9 1.80 3.60 5.90
CA THR A 9 2.08 2.88 7.15
C THR A 9 1.37 3.48 8.36
N GLY A 10 0.64 4.58 8.20
CA GLY A 10 -0.24 5.13 9.23
C GLY A 10 -1.56 4.35 9.31
N SER A 11 -2.30 4.50 10.41
CA SER A 11 -3.51 3.72 10.66
C SER A 11 -4.54 3.80 9.54
N LEU A 12 -4.76 4.99 8.97
CA LEU A 12 -5.66 5.17 7.84
C LEU A 12 -5.09 4.58 6.54
N GLY A 13 -3.82 4.85 6.24
CA GLY A 13 -3.17 4.38 5.01
C GLY A 13 -3.16 2.85 4.92
N THR A 14 -2.83 2.17 6.02
CA THR A 14 -2.88 0.71 6.10
C THR A 14 -4.28 0.18 5.82
N ARG A 15 -5.31 0.77 6.44
CA ARG A 15 -6.71 0.35 6.25
C ARG A 15 -7.20 0.57 4.83
N VAL A 16 -6.88 1.73 4.25
CA VAL A 16 -7.20 2.04 2.85
C VAL A 16 -6.56 1.03 1.90
N ILE A 17 -5.30 0.65 2.15
CA ILE A 17 -4.63 -0.37 1.32
C ILE A 17 -5.28 -1.75 1.50
N GLU A 18 -5.65 -2.13 2.72
CA GLU A 18 -6.42 -3.36 2.96
C GLU A 18 -7.70 -3.41 2.13
N ASP A 19 -8.52 -2.37 2.23
CA ASP A 19 -9.80 -2.27 1.51
C ASP A 19 -9.61 -2.19 -0.01
N LEU A 20 -8.52 -1.56 -0.49
CA LEU A 20 -8.17 -1.51 -1.91
C LEU A 20 -7.80 -2.89 -2.44
N LEU A 21 -7.03 -3.68 -1.68
CA LEU A 21 -6.58 -5.00 -2.12
C LEU A 21 -7.72 -6.02 -2.27
N GLU A 22 -8.88 -5.75 -1.68
CA GLU A 22 -10.11 -6.54 -1.93
C GLU A 22 -10.75 -6.24 -3.28
N ARG A 23 -10.45 -5.09 -3.89
CA ARG A 23 -11.15 -4.56 -5.07
C ARG A 23 -10.26 -4.41 -6.28
N VAL A 24 -8.96 -4.22 -6.07
CA VAL A 24 -7.97 -4.02 -7.14
C VAL A 24 -6.75 -4.90 -6.95
N PRO A 25 -6.13 -5.37 -8.06
CA PRO A 25 -4.87 -6.09 -8.00
C PRO A 25 -3.77 -5.29 -7.29
N ALA A 26 -2.94 -5.98 -6.51
CA ALA A 26 -1.89 -5.35 -5.70
C ALA A 26 -0.87 -4.55 -6.53
N ASP A 27 -0.58 -4.96 -7.76
CA ASP A 27 0.36 -4.28 -8.66
C ASP A 27 -0.11 -2.88 -9.11
N ARG A 28 -1.40 -2.58 -8.89
CA ARG A 28 -2.03 -1.28 -9.16
C ARG A 28 -2.00 -0.34 -7.97
N VAL A 29 -1.53 -0.78 -6.81
CA VAL A 29 -1.36 0.05 -5.61
C VAL A 29 0.12 0.36 -5.42
N LEU A 30 0.46 1.64 -5.31
CA LEU A 30 1.79 2.15 -4.99
C LEU A 30 1.75 2.82 -3.61
N ALA A 31 2.51 2.30 -2.65
CA ALA A 31 2.60 2.82 -1.29
C ALA A 31 3.85 3.68 -1.11
N VAL A 32 3.65 4.97 -0.81
CA VAL A 32 4.74 5.89 -0.51
C VAL A 32 5.03 5.85 0.98
N VAL A 33 6.23 5.39 1.33
CA VAL A 33 6.69 5.20 2.71
C VAL A 33 8.03 5.92 2.95
N PRO A 34 8.33 6.34 4.19
CA PRO A 34 9.58 7.06 4.50
C PRO A 34 10.85 6.23 4.28
N SER A 35 10.75 4.90 4.33
CA SER A 35 11.86 3.98 4.08
C SER A 35 11.36 2.60 3.63
N GLY A 36 12.19 1.85 2.89
CA GLY A 36 11.82 0.50 2.44
C GLY A 36 11.50 -0.47 3.58
N ARG A 37 12.12 -0.30 4.75
CA ARG A 37 11.81 -1.08 5.96
C ARG A 37 10.36 -0.88 6.42
N ALA A 38 9.85 0.35 6.34
CA ALA A 38 8.47 0.65 6.71
C ALA A 38 7.47 0.03 5.72
N GLY A 39 7.86 -0.14 4.45
CA GLY A 39 7.02 -0.72 3.40
C GLY A 39 7.08 -2.25 3.28
N ALA A 40 7.95 -2.95 4.03
CA ALA A 40 8.18 -4.38 3.85
C ALA A 40 6.90 -5.24 3.97
N ALA A 41 6.01 -4.90 4.92
CA ALA A 41 4.73 -5.59 5.09
C ALA A 41 3.78 -5.38 3.91
N LEU A 42 3.79 -4.19 3.30
CA LEU A 42 2.99 -3.87 2.12
C LEU A 42 3.55 -4.58 0.88
N ALA A 43 4.88 -4.60 0.72
CA ALA A 43 5.57 -5.29 -0.37
C ALA A 43 5.33 -6.80 -0.35
N ALA A 44 5.31 -7.42 0.84
CA ALA A 44 4.96 -8.84 1.00
C ALA A 44 3.53 -9.18 0.52
N ARG A 45 2.65 -8.18 0.42
CA ARG A 45 1.27 -8.29 -0.10
C ARG A 45 1.17 -7.99 -1.60
N GLY A 46 2.29 -7.76 -2.28
CA GLY A 46 2.34 -7.44 -3.71
C GLY A 46 2.11 -5.97 -4.05
N VAL A 47 2.00 -5.09 -3.04
CA VAL A 47 1.94 -3.64 -3.21
C VAL A 47 3.32 -3.14 -3.63
N ARG A 48 3.37 -2.15 -4.52
CA ARG A 48 4.63 -1.56 -4.99
C ARG A 48 5.05 -0.33 -4.23
#